data_AF-X1EM64-F1
#
_entry.id   AF-X1EM64-F1
#
_cell.length_a   1.000
_cell.length_b   1.000
_cell.length_c   1.000
_cell.angle_alpha   90.00
_cell.angle_beta   90.00
_cell.angle_gamma   90.00
#
_symmetry.space_group_name_H-M   'P 1'
#
loop_
_entity.id
_entity.type
_entity.pdbx_description
1 polymer ?
#
loop_
_entity_poly.entity_id
_entity_poly.type
_entity_poly.pdbx_seq_one_letter_code
_entity_poly.pdbx_strand_id
1 'polypeptide(L)'
;MFYSQNDKELGLNGEYGIEFLFEIDNFEEFIEKNDEEKHTDGTNDQEDSMVSGVLGGTLMGIVYSTARGMILERTQGTYFKGVILPVINPNDLI
;
A
#
# COMPACT_ATOMS: atom_id res chain seq x y z
N MET A 1 -16.69 -5.52 15.17
CA MET A 1 -17.06 -6.00 16.53
C MET A 1 -18.02 -7.16 16.36
N PHE A 2 -17.69 -8.36 16.86
CA PHE A 2 -18.47 -9.59 16.62
C PHE A 2 -19.12 -10.07 17.91
N TYR A 3 -20.44 -10.26 17.89
CA TYR A 3 -21.23 -10.67 19.05
C TYR A 3 -21.69 -12.14 18.95
N SER A 4 -21.71 -12.83 20.08
CA SER A 4 -22.39 -14.12 20.27
C SER A 4 -23.92 -13.93 20.40
N GLN A 5 -24.70 -15.00 20.25
CA GLN A 5 -26.16 -14.98 20.53
C GLN A 5 -26.51 -14.56 21.98
N ASN A 6 -25.52 -14.49 22.88
CA ASN A 6 -25.66 -14.03 24.26
C ASN A 6 -24.95 -12.68 24.55
N ASP A 7 -24.71 -11.84 23.55
CA ASP A 7 -24.09 -10.51 23.70
C ASP A 7 -22.70 -10.49 24.38
N LYS A 8 -22.05 -11.66 24.45
CA LYS A 8 -20.71 -11.83 25.00
C LYS A 8 -19.68 -11.63 23.90
N GLU A 9 -18.72 -10.74 24.14
CA GLU A 9 -17.57 -10.57 23.26
C GLU A 9 -16.83 -11.90 23.11
N LEU A 10 -16.61 -12.34 21.87
CA LEU A 10 -15.98 -13.63 21.58
C LEU A 10 -14.45 -13.61 21.76
N GLY A 11 -13.84 -12.43 21.98
CA GLY A 11 -12.40 -12.29 22.18
C GLY A 11 -11.55 -12.71 20.98
N LEU A 12 -12.07 -12.54 19.75
CA LEU A 12 -11.40 -13.00 18.53
C LEU A 12 -10.41 -11.95 18.02
N ASN A 13 -9.16 -12.37 17.81
CA ASN A 13 -8.13 -11.60 17.14
C ASN A 13 -7.66 -12.33 15.88
N GLY A 14 -7.35 -11.59 14.83
CA GLY A 14 -6.85 -12.12 13.57
C GLY A 14 -5.83 -11.17 12.97
N GLU A 15 -4.78 -11.75 12.38
CA GLU A 15 -3.73 -11.03 11.67
C GLU A 15 -3.74 -11.47 10.21
N TYR A 16 -3.52 -10.53 9.29
CA TYR A 16 -3.55 -10.80 7.86
C TYR A 16 -2.35 -10.11 7.20
N GLY A 17 -1.45 -10.90 6.64
CA GLY A 17 -0.31 -10.43 5.86
C GLY A 17 -0.54 -10.66 4.37
N ILE A 18 -0.23 -9.65 3.54
CA ILE A 18 -0.22 -9.76 2.09
C ILE A 18 1.06 -9.11 1.58
N GLU A 19 1.75 -9.78 0.69
CA GLU A 19 2.91 -9.26 -0.01
C GLU A 19 2.60 -9.15 -1.50
N PHE A 20 3.01 -8.04 -2.10
CA PHE A 20 2.88 -7.78 -3.53
C PHE A 20 4.27 -7.55 -4.10
N LEU A 21 4.59 -8.30 -5.17
CA LEU A 21 5.82 -8.14 -5.93
C LEU A 21 5.45 -7.62 -7.33
N PHE A 22 6.14 -6.58 -7.77
CA PHE A 22 5.94 -5.96 -9.07
C PHE A 22 7.22 -6.04 -9.90
N GLU A 23 7.06 -6.33 -11.18
CA GLU A 23 8.07 -6.15 -12.21
C GLU A 23 7.57 -5.02 -13.12
N ILE A 24 8.41 -4.01 -13.36
CA ILE A 24 8.04 -2.79 -14.10
C ILE A 24 9.09 -2.59 -15.18
N ASP A 25 8.70 -2.85 -16.43
CA ASP A 25 9.61 -2.81 -17.58
C ASP A 25 10.14 -1.40 -17.86
N ASN A 26 9.29 -0.38 -17.75
CA ASN A 26 9.61 1.02 -18.03
C ASN A 26 9.87 1.84 -16.76
N PHE A 27 10.48 1.24 -15.74
CA PHE A 27 10.71 1.89 -14.44
C PHE A 27 11.51 3.19 -14.56
N GLU A 28 12.48 3.24 -15.50
CA GLU A 28 13.31 4.42 -15.76
C GLU A 28 12.50 5.67 -16.14
N GLU A 29 11.33 5.51 -16.76
CA GLU A 29 10.45 6.63 -17.14
C GLU A 29 9.81 7.32 -15.93
N PHE A 30 9.84 6.67 -14.76
CA PHE A 30 9.30 7.17 -13.51
C PHE A 30 10.39 7.64 -12.54
N ILE A 31 11.62 7.85 -13.01
CA ILE A 31 12.68 8.44 -12.20
C ILE A 31 12.71 9.95 -12.45
N GLU A 32 12.43 10.72 -11.41
CA GLU A 32 12.48 12.18 -11.39
C GLU A 32 13.85 12.63 -10.89
N LYS A 33 14.46 13.59 -11.60
CA LYS A 33 15.72 14.21 -11.17
C LYS A 33 15.41 15.39 -10.27
N ASN A 34 16.09 15.50 -9.14
CA ASN A 34 16.04 16.71 -8.34
C ASN A 34 16.84 17.82 -9.06
N ASP A 35 16.14 18.71 -9.75
CA ASP A 35 16.74 19.88 -10.40
C ASP A 35 17.15 20.98 -9.39
N GLU A 36 16.95 20.75 -8.10
CA GLU A 36 17.33 21.65 -7.01
C GLU A 36 18.62 21.19 -6.35
N GLU A 37 19.75 21.40 -7.03
CA GLU A 37 20.85 22.22 -6.49
C GLU A 37 22.10 22.15 -7.39
N LYS A 38 22.31 23.21 -8.17
CA LYS A 38 23.67 23.61 -8.60
C LYS A 38 24.47 24.01 -7.36
N HIS A 39 25.00 23.04 -6.60
CA HIS A 39 26.06 23.34 -5.65
C HIS A 39 27.40 23.41 -6.37
N THR A 40 27.80 24.66 -6.60
CA THR A 40 29.18 25.10 -6.72
C THR A 40 29.99 24.66 -5.50
N ASP A 41 30.52 23.45 -5.51
CA ASP A 41 31.91 23.15 -5.11
C ASP A 41 32.17 21.67 -5.38
N GLY A 42 33.26 21.37 -6.09
CA GLY A 42 33.49 20.09 -6.76
C GLY A 42 33.77 18.90 -5.84
N THR A 43 32.75 18.45 -5.11
CA THR A 43 32.81 17.24 -4.29
C THR A 43 31.48 16.46 -4.33
N ASN A 44 31.53 15.30 -5.00
CA ASN A 44 30.63 14.15 -4.96
C ASN A 44 29.36 14.19 -5.87
N ASP A 45 29.51 13.59 -7.05
CA ASP A 45 28.49 13.28 -8.05
C ASP A 45 27.54 12.16 -7.59
N GLN A 46 26.61 12.46 -6.69
CA GLN A 46 25.47 11.58 -6.44
C GLN A 46 24.20 12.31 -6.89
N GLU A 47 23.76 12.06 -8.13
CA GLU A 47 22.47 12.56 -8.63
C GLU A 47 21.37 12.04 -7.69
N ASP A 48 20.81 12.93 -6.86
CA ASP A 48 19.62 12.66 -6.07
C ASP A 48 18.44 12.44 -7.04
N SER A 49 18.25 11.19 -7.44
CA SER A 49 17.14 10.74 -8.26
C SER A 49 16.05 10.18 -7.36
N MET A 50 14.81 10.65 -7.52
CA MET A 50 13.66 10.20 -6.75
C MET A 50 12.69 9.42 -7.66
N VAL A 51 11.98 8.44 -7.11
CA VAL A 51 10.91 7.74 -7.84
C VAL A 51 9.67 8.63 -7.86
N SER A 52 9.03 8.74 -9.02
CA SER A 52 7.82 9.52 -9.20
C SER A 52 6.72 9.09 -8.22
N GLY A 53 6.16 10.08 -7.51
CA GLY A 53 5.01 9.86 -6.64
C GLY A 53 3.79 9.30 -7.38
N VAL A 54 3.68 9.56 -8.69
CA VAL A 54 2.59 9.01 -9.53
C VAL A 54 2.70 7.49 -9.65
N LEU A 55 3.91 6.96 -9.83
CA LEU A 55 4.12 5.51 -9.88
C LEU A 55 3.77 4.87 -8.53
N GLY A 56 4.29 5.45 -7.44
CA GLY A 56 4.00 5.00 -6.08
C GLY A 56 2.49 4.96 -5.79
N GLY A 57 1.78 6.07 -6.06
CA GLY A 57 0.34 6.17 -5.84
C GLY A 57 -0.46 5.17 -6.70
N THR A 58 -0.03 4.94 -7.94
CA THR A 58 -0.67 3.96 -8.84
C THR A 58 -0.50 2.54 -8.32
N LEU A 59 0.71 2.14 -7.94
CA LEU A 59 0.99 0.82 -7.37
C LEU A 59 0.22 0.60 -6.07
N MET A 60 0.21 1.59 -5.17
CA MET A 60 -0.56 1.51 -3.93
C MET A 60 -2.06 1.39 -4.18
N GLY A 61 -2.59 2.07 -5.21
CA GLY A 61 -3.98 1.93 -5.60
C GLY A 61 -4.34 0.51 -6.02
N ILE A 62 -3.47 -0.13 -6.82
CA ILE A 62 -3.61 -1.53 -7.25
C ILE A 62 -3.53 -2.48 -6.04
N VAL A 63 -2.51 -2.31 -5.20
CA VAL A 63 -2.30 -3.09 -3.97
C VAL A 63 -3.52 -3.02 -3.06
N TYR A 64 -3.97 -1.81 -2.73
CA TYR A 64 -5.02 -1.60 -1.74
C TYR A 64 -6.38 -2.12 -2.24
N SER A 65 -6.72 -1.86 -3.51
CA SER A 65 -7.97 -2.36 -4.11
C SER A 65 -8.00 -3.89 -4.17
N THR A 66 -6.88 -4.52 -4.51
CA THR A 66 -6.74 -5.98 -4.57
C THR A 66 -6.80 -6.59 -3.17
N ALA A 67 -6.04 -6.04 -2.22
CA ALA A 67 -6.05 -6.46 -0.82
C ALA A 67 -7.45 -6.39 -0.21
N ARG A 68 -8.19 -5.30 -0.49
CA ARG A 68 -9.57 -5.10 -0.04
C ARG A 68 -10.50 -6.23 -0.50
N GLY A 69 -10.39 -6.63 -1.77
CA GLY A 69 -11.14 -7.76 -2.32
C GLY A 69 -10.73 -9.09 -1.68
N MET A 70 -9.43 -9.34 -1.57
CA MET A 70 -8.91 -10.57 -0.97
C MET A 70 -9.34 -10.75 0.49
N ILE A 71 -9.25 -9.70 1.31
CA ILE A 71 -9.66 -9.73 2.72
C ILE A 71 -11.15 -10.00 2.84
N LEU A 72 -11.98 -9.32 2.03
CA LEU A 72 -13.42 -9.57 2.02
C LEU A 72 -13.70 -11.04 1.71
N GLU A 73 -13.13 -11.55 0.62
CA GLU A 73 -13.41 -12.91 0.15
C GLU A 73 -12.92 -13.98 1.14
N ARG A 74 -11.69 -13.86 1.64
CA ARG A 74 -11.10 -14.85 2.54
C ARG A 74 -11.74 -14.86 3.92
N THR A 75 -12.32 -13.74 4.36
CA THR A 75 -12.98 -13.66 5.67
C THR A 75 -14.45 -14.10 5.63
N GLN A 76 -15.11 -14.18 4.46
CA GLN A 76 -16.53 -14.57 4.34
C GLN A 76 -16.88 -15.88 5.04
N GLY A 77 -15.97 -16.86 5.04
CA GLY A 77 -16.17 -18.18 5.65
C GLY A 77 -15.76 -18.27 7.14
N THR A 78 -15.42 -17.14 7.77
CA THR A 78 -14.89 -17.10 9.14
C THR A 78 -15.78 -16.27 10.06
N TYR A 79 -15.45 -16.24 11.35
CA TYR A 79 -16.07 -15.30 12.29
C TYR A 79 -15.83 -13.82 11.94
N PHE A 80 -14.86 -13.52 11.06
CA PHE A 80 -14.56 -12.18 10.55
C PHE A 80 -15.40 -11.81 9.31
N LYS A 81 -16.49 -12.52 9.02
CA LYS A 81 -17.36 -12.24 7.89
C LYS A 81 -17.77 -10.76 7.83
N GLY A 82 -17.60 -10.16 6.65
CA GLY A 82 -17.95 -8.76 6.40
C GLY A 82 -16.85 -7.76 6.76
N VAL A 83 -15.69 -8.21 7.23
CA VAL A 83 -14.50 -7.36 7.32
C VAL A 83 -14.07 -6.96 5.92
N ILE A 84 -13.88 -5.67 5.73
CA ILE A 84 -13.41 -5.08 4.48
C ILE A 84 -12.57 -3.87 4.81
N LEU A 85 -11.51 -3.65 4.02
CA LEU A 85 -10.73 -2.43 4.15
C LEU A 85 -11.61 -1.21 3.78
N PRO A 86 -11.43 -0.06 4.46
CA PRO A 86 -12.15 1.17 4.14
C PRO A 86 -11.80 1.67 2.74
N VAL A 87 -12.48 2.70 2.26
CA VAL A 87 -12.06 3.41 1.05
C VAL A 87 -11.13 4.54 1.50
N ILE A 88 -9.92 4.59 0.94
CA ILE A 88 -8.90 5.61 1.25
C ILE A 88 -8.32 6.18 -0.04
N ASN A 89 -7.59 7.29 0.07
CA ASN A 89 -6.74 7.79 -1.00
C ASN A 89 -5.40 7.01 -0.97
N PRO A 90 -5.00 6.32 -2.07
CA PRO A 90 -3.75 5.57 -2.10
C PRO A 90 -2.50 6.42 -1.85
N ASN A 91 -2.55 7.72 -2.13
CA ASN A 91 -1.44 8.64 -1.88
C ASN A 91 -1.21 8.88 -0.38
N ASP A 92 -2.18 8.55 0.49
CA ASP A 92 -2.01 8.65 1.94
C ASP A 92 -1.17 7.48 2.52
N LEU A 93 -0.77 6.51 1.67
CA LEU A 93 0.04 5.34 2.05
C LEU A 93 1.54 5.53 1.79
N ILE A 94 1.95 6.60 1.12
CA ILE A 94 3.33 6.87 0.67
C ILE A 94 3.85 8.21 1.18
#